data_AF-A0A917KT90-F1
#
_entry.id   AF-A0A917KT90-F1
#
_cell.length_a   1.000
_cell.length_b   1.000
_cell.length_c   1.000
_cell.angle_alpha   90.00
_cell.angle_beta   90.00
_cell.angle_gamma   90.00
#
_symmetry.space_group_name_H-M   'P 1'
#
loop_
_entity.id
_entity.type
_entity.pdbx_description
1 polymer ?
#
loop_
_entity_poly.entity_id
_entity_poly.type
_entity_poly.pdbx_seq_one_letter_code
_entity_poly.pdbx_strand_id
1 'polypeptide(L)'
;MPLIPEEPQIHESAQGPRVAPASGHSAPTPRPVPGPRPAASPRPGRPGPFRPTAPAQRAPRDSPANVASTAGGVKPRPSAAPAAPVPSTPSAPVSGAPAAPKIQLIPASAEGALDAAEEAVDLLLESGRAPGEVLVITTGDPHPWAAHELSFGEGPYWAQHDAGDDVFYADAAALSRAASRPVVVVAVNGGADTTTAAALPLALGRAGALLICCGDPQRINSVLGAGV
;
A
#
# COMPACT_ATOMS: atom_id res chain seq x y z
N MET A 1 22.33 69.57 18.55
CA MET A 1 22.86 68.73 19.62
C MET A 1 22.36 67.31 19.39
N PRO A 2 23.25 66.34 19.10
CA PRO A 2 22.89 64.96 18.77
C PRO A 2 22.87 64.09 20.04
N LEU A 3 22.00 63.09 20.13
CA LEU A 3 22.24 61.90 20.97
C LEU A 3 21.61 60.68 20.27
N ILE A 4 22.51 59.80 19.83
CA ILE A 4 22.31 58.49 19.18
C ILE A 4 22.21 57.38 20.25
N PRO A 5 21.77 56.16 19.88
CA PRO A 5 21.22 55.13 20.79
C PRO A 5 22.26 54.43 21.69
N GLU A 6 21.84 54.04 22.89
CA GLU A 6 22.58 53.13 23.77
C GLU A 6 22.31 51.67 23.35
N GLU A 7 23.30 51.05 22.72
CA GLU A 7 23.37 49.61 22.44
C GLU A 7 24.12 48.94 23.61
N PRO A 8 23.62 47.84 24.20
CA PRO A 8 24.30 47.19 25.31
C PRO A 8 25.58 46.49 24.84
N GLN A 9 26.72 46.93 25.39
CA GLN A 9 28.04 46.36 25.18
C GLN A 9 28.13 44.90 25.67
N ILE A 10 28.07 43.95 24.73
CA ILE A 10 28.52 42.58 24.94
C ILE A 10 30.03 42.58 25.17
N HIS A 11 30.44 42.14 26.36
CA HIS A 11 31.85 42.04 26.72
C HIS A 11 32.49 40.87 25.98
N GLU A 12 33.41 41.19 25.09
CA GLU A 12 34.38 40.30 24.45
C GLU A 12 35.26 39.66 25.53
N SER A 13 34.90 38.44 25.96
CA SER A 13 35.82 37.60 26.74
C SER A 13 36.77 36.91 25.78
N ALA A 14 38.00 37.40 25.81
CA ALA A 14 39.13 36.94 25.04
C ALA A 14 39.49 35.46 25.27
N GLN A 15 39.78 34.78 24.17
CA GLN A 15 40.92 33.89 23.94
C GLN A 15 41.29 32.89 25.06
N GLY A 16 40.78 31.66 24.92
CA GLY A 16 41.51 30.45 25.33
C GLY A 16 42.48 30.00 24.22
N PRO A 17 43.72 29.57 24.54
CA PRO A 17 44.71 29.21 23.54
C PRO A 17 44.53 27.78 22.98
N ARG A 18 44.38 27.74 21.65
CA ARG A 18 45.03 26.87 20.65
C ARG A 18 45.17 25.34 20.91
N VAL A 19 44.42 24.59 20.11
CA VAL A 19 44.80 23.46 19.23
C VAL A 19 46.06 22.67 19.60
N ALA A 20 45.86 21.40 19.97
CA ALA A 20 46.82 20.31 19.77
C ALA A 20 46.28 19.36 18.66
N PRO A 21 47.15 18.78 17.83
CA PRO A 21 46.76 18.10 16.60
C PRO A 21 46.14 16.72 16.83
N ALA A 22 45.24 16.36 15.92
CA ALA A 22 44.67 15.03 15.75
C ALA A 22 45.76 13.95 15.60
N SER A 23 45.52 12.79 16.20
CA SER A 23 46.14 11.52 15.80
C SER A 23 45.12 10.42 16.06
N GLY A 24 44.58 9.83 15.00
CA GLY A 24 43.70 8.67 15.13
C GLY A 24 42.55 8.54 14.12
N HIS A 25 42.70 9.00 12.87
CA HIS A 25 41.96 8.48 11.72
C HIS A 25 43.00 8.29 10.61
N SER A 26 43.08 7.21 9.84
CA SER A 26 42.28 6.00 9.69
C SER A 26 43.12 5.04 8.83
N ALA A 27 42.97 3.73 9.00
CA ALA A 27 43.14 2.80 7.88
C ALA A 27 42.36 1.51 8.17
N PRO A 28 41.06 1.44 7.82
CA PRO A 28 40.44 0.15 7.61
C PRO A 28 41.13 -0.49 6.41
N THR A 29 41.80 -1.61 6.62
CA THR A 29 42.27 -2.49 5.55
C THR A 29 41.08 -2.77 4.61
N PRO A 30 41.21 -2.55 3.29
CA PRO A 30 40.13 -2.87 2.37
C PRO A 30 39.82 -4.36 2.49
N ARG A 31 38.58 -4.70 2.88
CA ARG A 31 38.11 -6.09 2.78
C ARG A 31 38.14 -6.48 1.30
N PRO A 32 38.62 -7.69 0.96
CA PRO A 32 38.47 -8.21 -0.39
C PRO A 32 36.98 -8.21 -0.74
N VAL A 33 36.61 -7.43 -1.76
CA VAL A 33 35.30 -7.55 -2.38
C VAL A 33 35.20 -8.97 -2.97
N PRO A 34 34.18 -9.77 -2.62
CA PRO A 34 33.87 -10.97 -3.38
C PRO A 34 33.67 -10.55 -4.84
N GLY A 35 34.56 -11.00 -5.71
CA GLY A 35 34.48 -10.69 -7.14
C GLY A 35 33.14 -11.13 -7.72
N PRO A 36 32.75 -10.57 -8.88
CA PRO A 36 31.54 -10.98 -9.57
C PRO A 36 31.57 -12.49 -9.79
N ARG A 37 30.56 -13.21 -9.30
CA ARG A 37 30.38 -14.62 -9.66
C ARG A 37 30.32 -14.71 -11.18
N PRO A 38 31.08 -15.62 -11.81
CA PRO A 38 30.90 -15.91 -13.23
C PRO A 38 29.43 -16.25 -13.49
N ALA A 39 28.84 -15.55 -14.47
CA ALA A 39 27.52 -15.88 -14.97
C ALA A 39 27.50 -17.36 -15.38
N ALA A 40 26.53 -18.10 -14.85
CA ALA A 40 26.27 -19.45 -15.34
C ALA A 40 25.99 -19.37 -16.84
N SER A 41 26.72 -20.17 -17.62
CA SER A 41 26.55 -20.27 -19.06
C SER A 41 25.07 -20.52 -19.41
N PRO A 42 24.51 -19.86 -20.45
CA PRO A 42 23.16 -20.14 -20.90
C PRO A 42 23.06 -21.61 -21.24
N ARG A 43 22.15 -22.32 -20.58
CA ARG A 43 21.85 -23.72 -20.89
C ARG A 43 21.33 -23.76 -22.34
N PRO A 44 21.95 -24.54 -23.23
CA PRO A 44 21.48 -24.71 -24.59
C PRO A 44 20.01 -25.15 -24.60
N GLY A 45 19.25 -24.52 -25.50
CA GLY A 45 17.80 -24.52 -25.52
C GLY A 45 17.16 -25.90 -25.50
N ARG A 46 15.99 -25.96 -24.86
CA ARG A 46 15.02 -27.02 -25.12
C ARG A 46 13.94 -26.43 -26.02
N PRO A 47 13.88 -26.80 -27.31
CA PRO A 47 12.76 -26.47 -28.17
C PRO A 47 11.51 -27.13 -27.57
N GLY A 48 10.63 -26.32 -26.99
CA GLY A 48 9.28 -26.75 -26.68
C GLY A 48 8.51 -26.96 -27.99
N PRO A 49 7.72 -28.03 -28.12
CA PRO A 49 6.99 -28.29 -29.35
C PRO A 49 5.97 -27.18 -29.63
N PHE A 50 5.92 -26.78 -30.90
CA PHE A 50 4.98 -25.83 -31.45
C PHE A 50 3.54 -26.23 -31.12
N ARG A 51 2.78 -25.31 -30.53
CA ARG A 51 1.33 -25.39 -30.36
C ARG A 51 0.67 -25.36 -31.75
N PRO A 52 -0.08 -26.39 -32.17
CA PRO A 52 -0.84 -26.31 -33.41
C PRO A 52 -1.97 -25.30 -33.24
N THR A 53 -1.99 -24.33 -34.13
CA THR A 53 -3.08 -23.38 -34.34
C THR A 53 -4.37 -24.10 -34.73
N ALA A 54 -5.49 -23.67 -34.14
CA ALA A 54 -6.82 -24.17 -34.47
C ALA A 54 -7.21 -23.77 -35.91
N PRO A 55 -7.74 -24.68 -36.74
CA PRO A 55 -8.24 -24.31 -38.05
C PRO A 55 -9.59 -23.62 -37.93
N ALA A 56 -9.66 -22.39 -38.43
CA ALA A 56 -10.90 -21.75 -38.83
C ALA A 56 -11.51 -22.54 -40.00
N GLN A 57 -12.72 -23.06 -39.83
CA GLN A 57 -13.55 -23.49 -40.96
C GLN A 57 -14.87 -22.74 -40.97
N ARG A 58 -15.03 -21.99 -42.05
CA ARG A 58 -16.21 -21.30 -42.52
C ARG A 58 -16.99 -22.29 -43.39
N ALA A 59 -18.30 -22.42 -43.19
CA ALA A 59 -19.22 -22.79 -44.27
C ALA A 59 -20.65 -22.28 -43.97
N PRO A 60 -21.26 -21.55 -44.92
CA PRO A 60 -22.65 -21.10 -44.88
C PRO A 60 -23.59 -22.17 -45.46
N ARG A 61 -24.87 -22.17 -45.04
CA ARG A 61 -25.94 -22.89 -45.73
C ARG A 61 -26.93 -21.90 -46.36
N ASP A 62 -26.85 -21.83 -47.68
CA ASP A 62 -27.92 -21.53 -48.65
C ASP A 62 -28.94 -22.72 -48.63
N SER A 63 -30.23 -22.71 -48.98
CA SER A 63 -31.17 -21.91 -49.80
C SER A 63 -32.61 -22.43 -49.46
N PRO A 64 -33.71 -22.25 -50.25
CA PRO A 64 -34.05 -21.28 -51.32
C PRO A 64 -35.49 -20.69 -51.27
N ALA A 65 -35.75 -19.79 -52.25
CA ALA A 65 -36.99 -19.54 -53.00
C ALA A 65 -38.11 -18.66 -52.38
N ASN A 66 -38.41 -17.52 -53.03
CA ASN A 66 -39.29 -17.49 -54.20
C ASN A 66 -39.16 -16.20 -55.01
N VAL A 67 -39.49 -16.30 -56.30
CA VAL A 67 -39.26 -15.36 -57.40
C VAL A 67 -40.38 -14.32 -57.62
N ALA A 68 -39.98 -13.21 -58.26
CA ALA A 68 -40.76 -12.30 -59.14
C ALA A 68 -41.91 -11.48 -58.53
N SER A 69 -42.26 -10.25 -58.94
CA SER A 69 -41.77 -9.32 -59.96
C SER A 69 -42.49 -7.96 -59.78
N THR A 70 -41.86 -6.89 -60.30
CA THR A 70 -42.44 -5.68 -60.94
C THR A 70 -43.32 -4.67 -60.17
N ALA A 71 -42.76 -3.45 -60.10
CA ALA A 71 -43.31 -2.17 -60.57
C ALA A 71 -44.46 -1.45 -59.82
N GLY A 72 -44.29 -0.12 -59.70
CA GLY A 72 -45.39 0.86 -59.74
C GLY A 72 -45.77 1.47 -58.40
N GLY A 73 -45.35 2.71 -58.17
CA GLY A 73 -45.69 3.46 -56.96
C GLY A 73 -47.10 4.08 -56.98
N VAL A 74 -47.69 4.24 -55.79
CA VAL A 74 -48.66 5.30 -55.43
C VAL A 74 -48.56 5.54 -53.89
N LYS A 75 -48.57 6.82 -53.47
CA LYS A 75 -48.71 7.37 -52.08
C LYS A 75 -50.06 6.97 -51.42
N PRO A 76 -50.43 7.29 -50.14
CA PRO A 76 -49.74 7.98 -49.01
C PRO A 76 -49.92 7.37 -47.57
N ARG A 77 -49.12 7.90 -46.62
CA ARG A 77 -49.14 7.99 -45.10
C ARG A 77 -50.47 7.61 -44.36
N PRO A 78 -50.51 7.06 -43.10
CA PRO A 78 -49.80 7.55 -41.89
C PRO A 78 -49.31 6.56 -40.80
N SER A 79 -48.58 7.17 -39.85
CA SER A 79 -48.02 6.72 -38.56
C SER A 79 -48.80 5.67 -37.78
N ALA A 80 -48.10 4.71 -37.19
CA ALA A 80 -47.86 4.61 -35.73
C ALA A 80 -47.02 3.35 -35.42
N ALA A 81 -45.96 3.53 -34.63
CA ALA A 81 -45.01 2.50 -34.22
C ALA A 81 -45.59 1.55 -33.16
N PRO A 82 -45.14 0.28 -33.10
CA PRO A 82 -45.09 -0.49 -31.86
C PRO A 82 -43.65 -0.61 -31.36
N ALA A 83 -43.46 -0.26 -30.09
CA ALA A 83 -42.20 -0.36 -29.36
C ALA A 83 -41.69 -1.81 -29.28
N ALA A 84 -40.40 -1.98 -29.53
CA ALA A 84 -39.68 -3.24 -29.29
C ALA A 84 -39.51 -3.48 -27.78
N PRO A 85 -39.59 -4.73 -27.29
CA PRO A 85 -39.33 -5.05 -25.90
C PRO A 85 -37.82 -5.05 -25.63
N VAL A 86 -37.39 -4.27 -24.64
CA VAL A 86 -36.04 -4.34 -24.07
C VAL A 86 -35.92 -5.57 -23.17
N PRO A 87 -34.88 -6.42 -23.30
CA PRO A 87 -34.69 -7.54 -22.42
C PRO A 87 -34.13 -7.06 -21.07
N SER A 88 -34.88 -7.30 -19.99
CA SER A 88 -34.43 -7.12 -18.62
C SER A 88 -33.28 -8.08 -18.32
N THR A 89 -32.11 -7.54 -17.99
CA THR A 89 -31.00 -8.30 -17.43
C THR A 89 -31.32 -8.64 -15.97
N PRO A 90 -31.11 -9.90 -15.52
CA PRO A 90 -31.35 -10.27 -14.13
C PRO A 90 -30.25 -9.69 -13.23
N SER A 91 -30.66 -8.91 -12.23
CA SER A 91 -29.82 -8.49 -11.11
C SER A 91 -29.28 -9.70 -10.36
N ALA A 92 -27.95 -9.85 -10.33
CA ALA A 92 -27.29 -10.81 -9.46
C ALA A 92 -27.39 -10.34 -7.99
N PRO A 93 -27.61 -11.23 -7.02
CA PRO A 93 -27.61 -10.87 -5.61
C PRO A 93 -26.16 -10.64 -5.15
N VAL A 94 -25.79 -9.40 -4.81
CA VAL A 94 -24.58 -9.13 -4.02
C VAL A 94 -24.94 -9.22 -2.55
N SER A 95 -24.77 -10.40 -1.98
CA SER A 95 -24.67 -10.58 -0.53
C SER A 95 -23.80 -11.80 -0.26
N GLY A 96 -22.51 -11.64 -0.54
CA GLY A 96 -21.48 -12.45 0.10
C GLY A 96 -21.08 -11.73 1.37
N ALA A 97 -21.04 -12.44 2.51
CA ALA A 97 -20.38 -11.93 3.70
C ALA A 97 -18.96 -11.45 3.31
N PRO A 98 -18.48 -10.31 3.85
CA PRO A 98 -17.14 -9.84 3.54
C PRO A 98 -16.15 -10.96 3.90
N ALA A 99 -15.32 -11.34 2.93
CA ALA A 99 -14.28 -12.32 3.18
C ALA A 99 -13.37 -11.78 4.29
N ALA A 100 -13.03 -12.64 5.25
CA ALA A 100 -12.11 -12.26 6.31
C ALA A 100 -10.76 -11.84 5.69
N PRO A 101 -10.12 -10.78 6.21
CA PRO A 101 -8.83 -10.34 5.69
C PRO A 101 -7.78 -11.45 5.87
N LYS A 102 -6.91 -11.60 4.87
CA LYS A 102 -5.76 -12.50 4.97
C LYS A 102 -4.79 -11.94 6.01
N ILE A 103 -4.24 -12.78 6.86
CA ILE A 103 -3.21 -12.40 7.83
C ILE A 103 -1.85 -12.90 7.34
N GLN A 104 -0.85 -12.01 7.38
CA GLN A 104 0.55 -12.32 7.13
C GLN A 104 1.38 -11.88 8.34
N LEU A 105 2.36 -12.68 8.71
CA LEU A 105 3.29 -12.40 9.80
C LEU A 105 4.70 -12.23 9.23
N ILE A 106 5.36 -11.14 9.60
CA ILE A 106 6.78 -10.86 9.32
C ILE A 106 7.52 -10.86 10.65
N PRO A 107 8.33 -11.89 10.96
CA PRO A 107 9.07 -11.96 12.21
C PRO A 107 10.08 -10.81 12.31
N ALA A 108 10.01 -10.04 13.40
CA ALA A 108 10.97 -8.98 13.72
C ALA A 108 11.08 -8.81 15.25
N SER A 109 12.19 -8.25 15.74
CA SER A 109 12.23 -7.81 17.15
C SER A 109 11.37 -6.56 17.34
N ALA A 110 11.14 -6.13 18.58
CA ALA A 110 10.42 -4.87 18.83
C ALA A 110 11.14 -3.67 18.17
N GLU A 111 12.46 -3.62 18.25
CA GLU A 111 13.28 -2.55 17.66
C GLU A 111 13.27 -2.58 16.13
N GLY A 112 13.19 -3.78 15.54
CA GLY A 112 13.16 -3.97 14.07
C GLY A 112 11.76 -4.02 13.46
N ALA A 113 10.70 -3.98 14.26
CA ALA A 113 9.33 -4.13 13.75
C ALA A 113 8.87 -2.96 12.89
N LEU A 114 9.38 -1.75 13.16
CA LEU A 114 9.07 -0.56 12.36
C LEU A 114 9.73 -0.63 10.98
N ASP A 115 11.04 -0.93 10.94
CA ASP A 115 11.81 -1.14 9.71
C ASP A 115 11.18 -2.24 8.84
N ALA A 116 10.82 -3.38 9.45
CA ALA A 116 10.12 -4.46 8.75
C ALA A 116 8.72 -4.05 8.22
N ALA A 117 8.04 -3.11 8.88
CA ALA A 117 6.78 -2.57 8.39
C ALA A 117 6.99 -1.61 7.22
N GLU A 118 8.01 -0.76 7.25
CA GLU A 118 8.39 0.13 6.15
C GLU A 118 8.77 -0.67 4.89
N GLU A 119 9.61 -1.69 5.02
CA GLU A 119 9.94 -2.60 3.91
C GLU A 119 8.69 -3.30 3.34
N ALA A 120 7.73 -3.69 4.20
CA ALA A 120 6.48 -4.28 3.75
C ALA A 120 5.60 -3.27 2.99
N VAL A 121 5.59 -2.00 3.40
CA VAL A 121 4.91 -0.91 2.69
C VAL A 121 5.57 -0.70 1.32
N ASP A 122 6.89 -0.62 1.25
CA ASP A 122 7.62 -0.44 0.00
C ASP A 122 7.29 -1.56 -1.00
N LEU A 123 7.32 -2.82 -0.56
CA LEU A 123 6.95 -3.96 -1.41
C LEU A 123 5.49 -3.90 -1.89
N LEU A 124 4.57 -3.41 -1.05
CA LEU A 124 3.18 -3.22 -1.45
C LEU A 124 3.09 -2.17 -2.56
N LEU A 125 3.75 -1.03 -2.41
CA LEU A 125 3.75 0.05 -3.39
C LEU A 125 4.41 -0.37 -4.70
N GLU A 126 5.56 -1.06 -4.63
CA GLU A 126 6.25 -1.63 -5.80
C GLU A 126 5.38 -2.65 -6.55
N SER A 127 4.52 -3.38 -5.83
CA SER A 127 3.56 -4.32 -6.43
C SER A 127 2.34 -3.63 -7.08
N GLY A 128 2.24 -2.31 -6.98
CA GLY A 128 1.18 -1.49 -7.58
C GLY A 128 -0.01 -1.20 -6.66
N ARG A 129 0.11 -1.41 -5.35
CA ARG A 129 -0.91 -0.91 -4.40
C ARG A 129 -0.92 0.61 -4.42
N ALA A 130 -2.12 1.19 -4.39
CA ALA A 130 -2.23 2.63 -4.20
C ALA A 130 -1.85 2.99 -2.75
N PRO A 131 -1.06 4.07 -2.52
CA PRO A 131 -0.68 4.53 -1.19
C PRO A 131 -1.87 4.73 -0.24
N GLY A 132 -2.95 5.33 -0.75
CA GLY A 132 -4.24 5.51 -0.08
C GLY A 132 -4.91 4.24 0.44
N GLU A 133 -4.50 3.06 -0.03
CA GLU A 133 -5.03 1.77 0.42
C GLU A 133 -4.27 1.19 1.62
N VAL A 134 -3.19 1.84 2.07
CA VAL A 134 -2.30 1.32 3.11
C VAL A 134 -2.43 2.16 4.39
N LEU A 135 -2.68 1.49 5.50
CA LEU A 135 -2.65 2.04 6.86
C LEU A 135 -1.53 1.36 7.64
N VAL A 136 -0.62 2.12 8.24
CA VAL A 136 0.45 1.62 9.10
C VAL A 136 0.14 1.97 10.54
N ILE A 137 0.17 0.97 11.43
CA ILE A 137 -0.12 1.11 12.85
C ILE A 137 1.12 0.77 13.67
N THR A 138 1.47 1.64 14.60
CA THR A 138 2.54 1.41 15.59
C THR A 138 1.94 1.15 16.96
N THR A 139 2.54 0.25 17.75
CA THR A 139 2.05 -0.11 19.10
C THR A 139 2.90 0.49 20.23
N GLY A 140 4.16 0.82 19.94
CA GLY A 140 5.07 1.55 20.81
C GLY A 140 5.16 3.02 20.39
N ASP A 141 6.38 3.50 20.15
CA ASP A 141 6.61 4.87 19.67
C ASP A 141 5.96 5.09 18.30
N PRO A 142 5.42 6.30 18.04
CA PRO A 142 4.85 6.64 16.75
C PRO A 142 5.92 6.64 15.66
N HIS A 143 5.51 6.42 14.42
CA HIS A 143 6.40 6.52 13.27
C HIS A 143 7.02 7.94 13.19
N PRO A 144 8.34 8.10 12.93
CA PRO A 144 9.01 9.41 12.94
C PRO A 144 8.36 10.46 12.03
N TRP A 145 7.91 10.04 10.84
CA TRP A 145 7.16 10.91 9.93
C TRP A 145 5.82 11.37 10.54
N ALA A 146 5.04 10.46 11.14
CA ALA A 146 3.79 10.81 11.81
C ALA A 146 4.01 11.79 12.96
N ALA A 147 5.05 11.57 13.76
CA ALA A 147 5.43 12.47 14.85
C ALA A 147 5.79 13.87 14.34
N HIS A 148 6.49 13.96 13.20
CA HIS A 148 6.81 15.24 12.55
C HIS A 148 5.56 15.94 12.03
N GLU A 149 4.69 15.24 11.29
CA GLU A 149 3.48 15.84 10.72
C GLU A 149 2.50 16.31 11.80
N LEU A 150 2.31 15.51 12.86
CA LEU A 150 1.49 15.88 14.01
C LEU A 150 1.99 17.14 14.72
N SER A 151 3.28 17.45 14.64
CA SER A 151 3.84 18.69 15.22
C SER A 151 3.32 19.95 14.53
N PHE A 152 2.82 19.85 13.28
CA PHE A 152 2.15 20.94 12.57
C PHE A 152 0.64 21.02 12.86
N GLY A 153 0.09 20.05 13.58
CA GLY A 153 -1.28 20.07 14.08
C GLY A 153 -2.07 18.81 13.76
N GLU A 154 -2.90 18.39 14.71
CA GLU A 154 -3.72 17.18 14.57
C GLU A 154 -4.80 17.31 13.49
N GLY A 155 -5.49 18.45 13.42
CA GLY A 155 -6.54 18.70 12.42
C GLY A 155 -6.08 18.46 10.96
N PRO A 156 -5.04 19.14 10.46
CA PRO A 156 -4.53 18.92 9.11
C PRO A 156 -4.00 17.49 8.92
N TYR A 157 -3.38 16.89 9.93
CA TYR A 157 -2.89 15.52 9.85
C TYR A 157 -4.01 14.51 9.57
N TRP A 158 -5.10 14.58 10.34
CA TRP A 158 -6.23 13.67 10.12
C TRP A 158 -7.03 13.98 8.85
N ALA A 159 -6.98 15.21 8.35
CA ALA A 159 -7.53 15.50 7.03
C ALA A 159 -6.82 14.72 5.91
N GLN A 160 -5.52 14.40 6.06
CA GLN A 160 -4.79 13.54 5.11
C GLN A 160 -5.32 12.11 5.12
N HIS A 161 -5.66 11.59 6.30
CA HIS A 161 -6.30 10.29 6.44
C HIS A 161 -7.62 10.24 5.69
N ASP A 162 -8.45 11.28 5.86
CA ASP A 162 -9.79 11.38 5.24
C ASP A 162 -9.72 11.60 3.72
N ALA A 163 -8.68 12.28 3.23
CA ALA A 163 -8.42 12.43 1.81
C ALA A 163 -8.06 11.08 1.15
N GLY A 164 -7.30 10.24 1.85
CA GLY A 164 -7.00 8.89 1.37
C GLY A 164 -6.08 8.84 0.16
N ASP A 165 -5.26 9.88 -0.05
CA ASP A 165 -4.36 9.99 -1.21
C ASP A 165 -3.00 9.30 -0.97
N ASP A 166 -2.56 9.19 0.29
CA ASP A 166 -1.24 8.68 0.67
C ASP A 166 -1.31 7.58 1.75
N VAL A 167 -0.19 6.89 2.00
CA VAL A 167 -0.02 5.99 3.14
C VAL A 167 -0.27 6.77 4.41
N PHE A 168 -1.15 6.25 5.27
CA PHE A 168 -1.43 6.88 6.54
C PHE A 168 -0.79 6.10 7.68
N TYR A 169 -0.20 6.82 8.63
CA TYR A 169 0.43 6.25 9.81
C TYR A 169 -0.41 6.60 11.03
N ALA A 170 -0.56 5.69 11.96
CA ALA A 170 -1.21 5.97 13.24
C ALA A 170 -0.56 5.16 14.36
N ASP A 171 -0.66 5.66 15.58
CA ASP A 171 -0.38 4.85 16.76
C ASP A 171 -1.64 4.06 17.20
N ALA A 172 -1.42 3.08 18.08
CA ALA A 172 -2.47 2.22 18.60
C ALA A 172 -3.55 2.97 19.39
N ALA A 173 -3.23 4.11 20.02
CA ALA A 173 -4.23 4.90 20.76
C ALA A 173 -5.21 5.59 19.81
N ALA A 174 -4.73 6.01 18.64
CA ALA A 174 -5.55 6.63 17.61
C ALA A 174 -6.25 5.65 16.65
N LEU A 175 -5.92 4.36 16.71
CA LEU A 175 -6.46 3.33 15.82
C LEU A 175 -8.00 3.27 15.78
N SER A 176 -8.67 3.58 16.89
CA SER A 176 -10.14 3.60 16.95
C SER A 176 -10.76 4.66 16.03
N ARG A 177 -10.05 5.77 15.76
CA ARG A 177 -10.46 6.85 14.87
C ARG A 177 -10.19 6.55 13.40
N ALA A 178 -9.16 5.76 13.10
CA ALA A 178 -8.77 5.44 11.74
C ALA A 178 -9.91 4.71 10.98
N ALA A 179 -10.10 5.05 9.72
CA ALA A 179 -11.01 4.35 8.82
C ALA A 179 -10.39 3.04 8.33
N SER A 180 -11.24 2.14 7.87
CA SER A 180 -10.79 0.88 7.28
C SER A 180 -10.09 1.12 5.95
N ARG A 181 -9.01 0.38 5.70
CA ARG A 181 -8.26 0.39 4.44
C ARG A 181 -8.07 -1.05 3.91
N PRO A 182 -7.91 -1.25 2.60
CA PRO A 182 -7.66 -2.59 2.04
C PRO A 182 -6.48 -3.31 2.70
N VAL A 183 -5.42 -2.56 3.08
CA VAL A 183 -4.27 -3.08 3.83
C VAL A 183 -4.05 -2.34 5.13
N VAL A 184 -3.82 -3.13 6.17
CA VAL A 184 -3.27 -2.63 7.42
C VAL A 184 -1.94 -3.34 7.68
N VAL A 185 -0.89 -2.58 7.96
CA VAL A 185 0.41 -3.07 8.42
C VAL A 185 0.56 -2.67 9.88
N VAL A 186 0.85 -3.61 10.77
CA VAL A 186 1.00 -3.35 12.20
C VAL A 186 2.45 -3.63 12.60
N ALA A 187 3.17 -2.59 13.01
CA ALA A 187 4.46 -2.69 13.67
C ALA A 187 4.26 -2.90 15.17
N VAL A 188 4.59 -4.09 15.67
CA VAL A 188 4.61 -4.42 17.09
C VAL A 188 5.94 -3.94 17.71
N ASN A 189 6.18 -2.63 17.61
CA ASN A 189 7.46 -1.97 17.89
C ASN A 189 7.70 -1.59 19.37
N GLY A 190 6.96 -2.21 20.29
CA GLY A 190 7.08 -1.94 21.72
C GLY A 190 5.72 -1.88 22.41
N GLY A 191 5.60 -1.04 23.44
CA GLY A 191 4.38 -0.86 24.21
C GLY A 191 4.04 -2.04 25.14
N ALA A 192 3.05 -1.83 26.02
CA ALA A 192 2.57 -2.87 26.92
C ALA A 192 1.84 -3.99 26.14
N ASP A 193 1.87 -5.23 26.65
CA ASP A 193 1.17 -6.36 26.02
C ASP A 193 -0.33 -6.13 25.88
N THR A 194 -0.92 -5.37 26.81
CA THR A 194 -2.32 -4.93 26.76
C THR A 194 -2.60 -4.03 25.56
N THR A 195 -1.63 -3.19 25.15
CA THR A 195 -1.76 -2.34 23.96
C THR A 195 -1.82 -3.19 22.70
N THR A 196 -0.90 -4.15 22.56
CA THR A 196 -0.88 -5.08 21.41
C THR A 196 -2.13 -5.96 21.37
N ALA A 197 -2.57 -6.46 22.53
CA ALA A 197 -3.78 -7.26 22.65
C ALA A 197 -5.05 -6.49 22.25
N ALA A 198 -5.10 -5.18 22.51
CA ALA A 198 -6.20 -4.32 22.06
C ALA A 198 -6.07 -3.90 20.58
N ALA A 199 -4.84 -3.61 20.13
CA ALA A 199 -4.58 -3.07 18.81
C ALA A 199 -4.78 -4.10 17.69
N LEU A 200 -4.33 -5.36 17.87
CA LEU A 200 -4.38 -6.36 16.80
C LEU A 200 -5.82 -6.70 16.35
N PRO A 201 -6.80 -6.94 17.25
CA PRO A 201 -8.20 -7.17 16.84
C PRO A 201 -8.82 -5.94 16.17
N LEU A 202 -8.49 -4.73 16.64
CA LEU A 202 -8.95 -3.49 16.01
C LEU A 202 -8.36 -3.32 14.61
N ALA A 203 -7.06 -3.58 14.44
CA ALA A 203 -6.37 -3.52 13.16
C ALA A 203 -6.95 -4.55 12.18
N LEU A 204 -7.29 -5.75 12.66
CA LEU A 204 -8.00 -6.76 11.87
C LEU A 204 -9.36 -6.25 11.38
N GLY A 205 -10.11 -5.52 12.22
CA GLY A 205 -11.37 -4.88 11.82
C GLY A 205 -11.21 -3.67 10.88
N ARG A 206 -10.00 -3.08 10.80
CA ARG A 206 -9.66 -2.04 9.83
C ARG A 206 -9.15 -2.60 8.51
N ALA A 207 -8.66 -3.83 8.48
CA ALA A 207 -8.16 -4.48 7.27
C ALA A 207 -9.29 -5.02 6.40
N GLY A 208 -9.46 -4.46 5.21
CA GLY A 208 -10.45 -4.91 4.24
C GLY A 208 -10.07 -6.19 3.49
N ALA A 209 -8.77 -6.42 3.28
CA ALA A 209 -8.28 -7.58 2.52
C ALA A 209 -7.01 -8.21 3.10
N LEU A 210 -6.10 -7.42 3.66
CA LEU A 210 -4.81 -7.90 4.16
C LEU A 210 -4.42 -7.20 5.46
N LEU A 211 -4.06 -7.99 6.47
CA LEU A 211 -3.36 -7.56 7.67
C LEU A 211 -1.94 -8.13 7.63
N ILE A 212 -0.93 -7.27 7.68
CA ILE A 212 0.47 -7.67 7.85
C ILE A 212 0.90 -7.29 9.27
N CYS A 213 1.35 -8.23 10.07
CA CYS A 213 1.89 -7.97 11.40
C CYS A 213 3.42 -8.14 11.38
N CYS A 214 4.15 -7.10 11.74
CA CYS A 214 5.61 -7.09 11.86
C CYS A 214 5.98 -7.07 13.34
N GLY A 215 6.72 -8.09 13.82
CA GLY A 215 7.14 -8.16 15.21
C GLY A 215 7.26 -9.58 15.76
N ASP A 216 7.27 -9.71 17.09
CA ASP A 216 7.50 -11.00 17.75
C ASP A 216 6.38 -12.01 17.46
N PRO A 217 6.68 -13.16 16.83
CA PRO A 217 5.68 -14.17 16.48
C PRO A 217 4.92 -14.72 17.68
N GLN A 218 5.56 -14.88 18.85
CA GLN A 218 4.89 -15.45 20.02
C GLN A 218 3.85 -14.47 20.55
N ARG A 219 4.20 -13.19 20.67
CA ARG A 219 3.32 -12.11 21.10
C ARG A 219 2.11 -11.96 20.17
N ILE A 220 2.36 -11.92 18.85
CA ILE A 220 1.30 -11.76 17.85
C ILE A 220 0.36 -12.97 17.81
N ASN A 221 0.91 -14.19 17.79
CA ASN A 221 0.10 -15.40 17.75
C ASN A 221 -0.66 -15.65 19.06
N SER A 222 -0.14 -15.19 20.20
CA SER A 222 -0.87 -15.28 21.47
C SER A 222 -2.16 -14.47 21.45
N VAL A 223 -2.19 -13.35 20.72
CA VAL A 223 -3.39 -12.51 20.57
C VAL A 223 -4.31 -13.05 19.47
N LEU A 224 -3.76 -13.34 18.29
CA LEU A 224 -4.56 -13.79 17.14
C LEU A 224 -5.10 -15.22 17.32
N GLY A 225 -4.38 -16.07 18.04
CA GLY A 225 -4.80 -17.44 18.37
C GLY A 225 -5.73 -17.54 19.59
N ALA A 226 -5.85 -16.48 20.40
CA ALA A 226 -6.82 -16.44 21.50
C ALA A 226 -8.24 -16.05 21.04
N GLY A 227 -8.40 -15.64 19.77
CA GLY A 227 -9.67 -15.21 19.18
C GLY A 227 -10.31 -16.20 18.19
N VAL A 228 -9.74 -17.41 18.05
CA VAL A 228 -10.26 -18.54 17.25
C VAL A 228 -10.70 -19.66 18.18
#